data_AF-A0A972RXD1-F1
#
_entry.id   AF-A0A972RXD1-F1
#
_cell.length_a   1.000
_cell.length_b   1.000
_cell.length_c   1.000
_cell.angle_alpha   90.00
_cell.angle_beta   90.00
_cell.angle_gamma   90.00
#
_symmetry.space_group_name_H-M   'P 1'
#
loop_
_entity.id
_entity.type
_entity.pdbx_description
1 polymer ?
#
loop_
_entity_poly.entity_id
_entity_poly.type
_entity_poly.pdbx_seq_one_letter_code
_entity_poly.pdbx_strand_id
1 'polypeptide(L)'
;MQKKNFSIKDIFSIKNEKQFNNICLQVFEHQYNYNDVYKRYVNKLNIDKSKIKHYTEIPFLPIDFFKTHNIISSNKEIQTTFRSSGTTGVTTSEHHITDLTLYEKSF
;
A
#
# COMPACT_ATOMS: atom_id res chain seq x y z
N MET A 1 -12.21 13.94 3.41
CA MET A 1 -11.87 12.50 3.35
C MET A 1 -11.15 12.21 2.04
N GLN A 2 -10.08 11.41 2.05
CA GLN A 2 -9.42 10.95 0.83
C GLN A 2 -10.40 10.12 -0.02
N LYS A 3 -10.55 10.46 -1.30
CA LYS A 3 -11.49 9.78 -2.18
C LYS A 3 -10.87 8.46 -2.67
N LYS A 4 -11.45 7.33 -2.27
CA LYS A 4 -11.08 5.99 -2.76
C LYS A 4 -12.02 5.63 -3.91
N ASN A 5 -11.46 5.15 -5.02
CA ASN A 5 -12.23 4.63 -6.16
C ASN A 5 -12.71 3.17 -5.93
N PHE A 6 -12.49 2.63 -4.74
CA PHE A 6 -12.92 1.32 -4.28
C PHE A 6 -13.43 1.42 -2.83
N SER A 7 -14.31 0.50 -2.43
CA SER A 7 -14.68 0.30 -1.03
C SER A 7 -13.94 -0.89 -0.43
N ILE A 8 -13.86 -0.93 0.90
CA ILE A 8 -13.31 -2.09 1.61
C ILE A 8 -14.12 -3.36 1.31
N LYS A 9 -15.44 -3.25 1.12
CA LYS A 9 -16.29 -4.40 0.77
C LYS A 9 -15.88 -5.01 -0.56
N ASP A 10 -15.49 -4.17 -1.52
CA ASP A 10 -15.10 -4.64 -2.86
C ASP A 10 -13.86 -5.55 -2.79
N ILE A 11 -12.87 -5.18 -1.97
CA ILE A 11 -11.65 -5.99 -1.73
C ILE A 11 -11.99 -7.41 -1.26
N PHE A 12 -12.92 -7.54 -0.31
CA PHE A 12 -13.30 -8.83 0.27
C PHE A 12 -14.33 -9.61 -0.55
N SER A 13 -14.76 -9.08 -1.70
CA SER A 13 -15.79 -9.69 -2.55
C SER A 13 -15.30 -10.10 -3.94
N ILE A 14 -13.97 -10.08 -4.16
CA ILE A 14 -13.32 -10.46 -5.42
C ILE A 14 -13.61 -11.94 -5.73
N LYS A 15 -14.12 -12.23 -6.94
CA LYS A 15 -14.51 -13.58 -7.37
C LYS A 15 -13.69 -14.11 -8.55
N ASN A 16 -12.99 -13.24 -9.28
CA ASN A 16 -12.22 -13.63 -10.47
C ASN A 16 -11.07 -12.67 -10.72
N GLU A 17 -10.17 -13.07 -11.61
CA GLU A 17 -8.95 -12.33 -11.97
C GLU A 17 -9.23 -10.94 -12.54
N LYS A 18 -10.27 -10.78 -13.37
CA LYS A 18 -10.65 -9.47 -13.91
C LYS A 18 -11.04 -8.48 -12.80
N GLN A 19 -11.80 -8.96 -11.82
CA GLN A 19 -12.14 -8.16 -10.64
C GLN A 19 -10.91 -7.86 -9.79
N PHE A 20 -10.04 -8.85 -9.58
CA PHE A 20 -8.78 -8.68 -8.87
C PHE A 20 -7.93 -7.58 -9.50
N ASN A 21 -7.69 -7.66 -10.82
CA ASN A 21 -6.94 -6.66 -11.56
C ASN A 21 -7.52 -5.26 -11.39
N ASN A 22 -8.83 -5.10 -11.56
CA ASN A 22 -9.49 -3.80 -11.42
C ASN A 22 -9.31 -3.22 -10.02
N ILE A 23 -9.50 -4.02 -8.96
CA ILE A 23 -9.29 -3.58 -7.59
C ILE A 23 -7.83 -3.24 -7.33
N CYS A 24 -6.87 -4.04 -7.80
CA CYS A 24 -5.44 -3.75 -7.69
C CYS A 24 -5.07 -2.41 -8.33
N LEU A 25 -5.60 -2.10 -9.52
CA LEU A 25 -5.35 -0.80 -10.18
C LEU A 25 -5.93 0.37 -9.37
N GLN A 26 -7.12 0.21 -8.79
CA GLN A 26 -7.73 1.24 -7.94
C GLN A 26 -6.96 1.42 -6.62
N VAL A 27 -6.46 0.34 -6.03
CA VAL A 27 -5.58 0.37 -4.85
C VAL A 27 -4.26 1.04 -5.19
N PHE A 28 -3.64 0.69 -6.32
CA PHE A 28 -2.43 1.32 -6.82
C PHE A 28 -2.62 2.83 -7.01
N GLU A 29 -3.71 3.26 -7.64
CA GLU A 29 -4.02 4.68 -7.81
C GLU A 29 -4.15 5.40 -6.46
N HIS A 30 -4.82 4.78 -5.48
CA HIS A 30 -4.92 5.32 -4.13
C HIS A 30 -3.54 5.42 -3.45
N GLN A 31 -2.73 4.36 -3.51
CA GLN A 31 -1.38 4.38 -2.95
C GLN A 31 -0.53 5.47 -3.61
N TYR A 32 -0.52 5.55 -4.94
CA TYR A 32 0.24 6.59 -5.66
C TYR A 32 -0.22 8.01 -5.30
N ASN A 33 -1.51 8.23 -5.07
CA ASN A 33 -2.02 9.57 -4.78
C ASN A 33 -1.85 10.01 -3.32
N TYR A 34 -1.81 9.06 -2.36
CA TYR A 34 -1.87 9.37 -0.93
C TYR A 34 -0.71 8.82 -0.10
N ASN A 35 0.19 8.03 -0.68
CA ASN A 35 1.44 7.60 -0.06
C ASN A 35 2.61 8.31 -0.73
N ASP A 36 3.13 9.35 -0.07
CA ASP A 36 4.19 10.21 -0.63
C ASP A 36 5.48 9.45 -0.96
N VAL A 37 5.82 8.45 -0.15
CA VAL A 37 7.01 7.61 -0.37
C VAL A 37 6.84 6.78 -1.63
N TYR A 38 5.69 6.12 -1.77
CA TYR A 38 5.39 5.31 -2.95
C TYR A 38 5.27 6.16 -4.22
N LYS A 39 4.63 7.32 -4.15
CA LYS A 39 4.55 8.29 -5.25
C LYS A 39 5.93 8.72 -5.75
N ARG A 40 6.82 9.11 -4.83
CA ARG A 40 8.19 9.50 -5.17
C ARG A 40 8.97 8.35 -5.79
N TYR A 41 8.77 7.13 -5.29
CA TYR A 41 9.40 5.93 -5.84
C TYR A 41 8.95 5.66 -7.29
N VAL A 42 7.64 5.62 -7.54
CA VAL A 42 7.09 5.39 -8.90
C VAL A 42 7.57 6.48 -9.88
N ASN A 43 7.59 7.75 -9.46
CA ASN A 43 8.09 8.84 -10.28
C ASN A 43 9.58 8.69 -10.65
N LYS A 44 10.40 8.24 -9.70
CA LYS A 44 11.84 7.99 -9.95
C LYS A 44 12.10 6.85 -10.93
N LEU A 45 11.17 5.90 -11.05
CA LEU A 45 11.26 4.85 -12.05
C LEU A 45 10.89 5.33 -13.46
N ASN A 46 10.47 6.59 -13.62
CA ASN A 46 9.95 7.16 -14.87
C ASN A 46 8.77 6.35 -15.45
N ILE A 47 7.98 5.73 -14.57
CA ILE A 47 6.82 4.95 -14.96
C ILE A 47 5.60 5.88 -15.04
N ASP A 48 4.97 5.93 -16.21
CA ASP A 48 3.69 6.61 -16.38
C ASP A 48 2.57 5.73 -15.82
N LYS A 49 2.02 6.13 -14.67
CA LYS A 49 0.93 5.41 -14.00
C LYS A 49 -0.28 5.14 -14.88
N SER A 50 -0.52 5.97 -15.91
CA SER A 50 -1.68 5.80 -16.81
C SER A 50 -1.53 4.59 -17.74
N LYS A 51 -0.29 4.12 -17.94
CA LYS A 51 0.05 2.98 -18.80
C LYS A 51 -0.06 1.62 -18.09
N ILE A 52 -0.10 1.59 -16.76
CA ILE A 52 -0.29 0.36 -15.99
C ILE A 52 -1.74 -0.11 -16.18
N LYS A 53 -1.92 -1.26 -16.84
CA LYS A 53 -3.23 -1.87 -17.12
C LYS A 53 -3.41 -3.23 -16.45
N HIS A 54 -2.32 -3.83 -15.98
CA HIS A 54 -2.33 -5.10 -15.28
C HIS A 54 -1.63 -5.01 -13.93
N TYR A 55 -2.13 -5.75 -12.94
CA TYR A 55 -1.58 -5.72 -11.57
C TYR A 55 -0.12 -6.18 -11.50
N THR A 56 0.33 -6.99 -12.47
CA THR A 56 1.73 -7.43 -12.59
C THR A 56 2.68 -6.31 -13.01
N GLU A 57 2.17 -5.20 -13.54
CA GLU A 57 2.96 -4.04 -13.96
C GLU A 57 3.14 -3.02 -12.82
N ILE A 58 2.47 -3.23 -11.67
CA ILE A 58 2.56 -2.35 -10.52
C ILE A 58 3.97 -2.42 -9.92
N PRO A 59 4.69 -1.29 -9.77
CA PRO A 59 6.04 -1.31 -9.22
C PRO A 59 6.06 -1.75 -7.76
N PHE A 60 6.90 -2.73 -7.44
CA PHE A 60 7.10 -3.19 -6.06
C PHE A 60 7.96 -2.20 -5.27
N LEU A 61 7.50 -1.81 -4.08
CA LEU A 61 8.24 -0.94 -3.19
C LEU A 61 9.34 -1.75 -2.47
N PRO A 62 10.62 -1.29 -2.46
CA PRO A 62 11.69 -2.00 -1.79
C PRO A 62 11.42 -2.15 -0.29
N ILE A 63 11.66 -3.34 0.26
CA ILE A 63 11.36 -3.64 1.68
C ILE A 63 12.17 -2.77 2.66
N ASP A 64 13.38 -2.36 2.29
CA ASP A 64 14.23 -1.49 3.12
C ASP A 64 13.62 -0.09 3.35
N PHE A 65 12.64 0.33 2.55
CA PHE A 65 11.96 1.59 2.76
C PHE A 65 11.16 1.57 4.06
N PHE A 66 10.64 0.42 4.48
CA PHE A 66 9.95 0.25 5.76
C PHE A 66 10.88 0.41 6.98
N LYS A 67 12.21 0.40 6.79
CA LYS A 67 13.19 0.67 7.87
C LYS A 67 13.48 2.16 8.05
N THR A 68 13.19 2.96 7.03
CA THR A 68 13.71 4.33 6.89
C THR A 68 12.63 5.37 6.61
N HIS A 69 11.43 4.94 6.24
CA HIS A 69 10.33 5.80 5.85
C HIS A 69 8.99 5.30 6.41
N ASN A 70 8.10 6.24 6.73
CA ASN A 70 6.74 5.93 7.12
C ASN A 70 5.90 5.65 5.87
N ILE A 71 5.57 4.38 5.63
CA ILE A 71 4.79 3.95 4.46
C ILE A 71 3.30 4.00 4.81
N ILE A 72 2.69 5.18 4.70
CA ILE A 72 1.28 5.41 5.02
C ILE A 72 0.54 6.08 3.86
N SER A 73 -0.71 5.67 3.63
CA SER A 73 -1.58 6.23 2.58
C SER A 73 -2.82 6.92 3.15
N SER A 74 -2.75 7.38 4.41
CA SER A 74 -3.87 7.86 5.21
C SER A 74 -3.41 8.99 6.11
N ASN A 75 -4.27 9.98 6.35
CA ASN A 75 -4.02 11.06 7.33
C ASN A 75 -4.59 10.73 8.71
N LYS A 76 -5.13 9.52 8.91
CA LYS A 76 -5.57 9.05 10.23
C LYS A 76 -4.36 8.79 11.12
N GLU A 77 -4.55 8.90 12.42
CA GLU A 77 -3.54 8.50 13.41
C GLU A 77 -3.20 7.01 13.30
N ILE A 78 -1.94 6.69 13.64
CA ILE A 78 -1.46 5.32 13.69
C ILE A 78 -2.09 4.65 14.92
N GLN A 79 -2.83 3.58 14.70
CA GLN A 79 -3.49 2.80 15.75
C GLN A 79 -2.56 1.73 16.33
N THR A 80 -1.69 1.14 15.50
CA THR A 80 -0.64 0.22 15.95
C THR A 80 0.55 0.22 14.99
N THR A 81 1.72 -0.22 15.48
CA THR A 81 2.92 -0.42 14.65
C THR A 81 3.45 -1.82 14.87
N PHE A 82 3.48 -2.61 13.80
CA PHE A 82 4.15 -3.91 13.80
C PHE A 82 5.61 -3.74 13.41
N ARG A 83 6.49 -4.51 14.04
CA ARG A 83 7.93 -4.49 13.75
C ARG A 83 8.38 -5.88 13.33
N SER A 84 9.26 -5.96 12.34
CA SER A 84 9.91 -7.23 11.99
C SER A 84 10.78 -7.72 13.15
N SER A 85 10.95 -9.03 13.28
CA SER A 85 11.96 -9.60 14.19
C SER A 85 13.34 -9.12 13.75
N GLY A 86 14.02 -8.39 14.64
CA GLY A 86 15.39 -7.92 14.42
C GLY A 86 16.40 -8.84 15.07
N THR A 87 17.55 -8.99 14.43
CA THR A 87 18.76 -9.42 15.15
C THR A 87 19.35 -8.22 15.88
N THR A 88 19.92 -8.44 17.05
CA THR A 88 20.45 -7.37 17.91
C THR A 88 21.41 -6.46 17.13
N GLY A 89 21.12 -5.15 17.08
CA GLY A 89 21.96 -4.14 16.42
C GLY A 89 21.49 -3.67 15.03
N VAL A 90 20.38 -4.18 14.49
CA VAL A 90 19.84 -3.76 13.18
C VAL A 90 18.53 -2.99 13.34
N THR A 91 18.38 -1.86 12.62
CA THR A 91 17.08 -1.15 12.49
C THR A 91 16.06 -2.07 11.81
N THR A 92 14.99 -2.40 12.54
CA THR A 92 13.92 -3.26 12.04
C THR A 92 12.95 -2.49 11.16
N SER A 93 12.26 -3.20 10.27
CA SER A 93 11.19 -2.62 9.47
C SER A 93 9.98 -2.34 10.35
N GLU A 94 9.34 -1.20 10.14
CA GLU A 94 8.11 -0.80 10.82
C GLU A 94 6.93 -0.78 9.83
N HIS A 95 5.80 -1.33 10.25
CA HIS A 95 4.54 -1.30 9.52
C HIS A 95 3.47 -0.62 10.35
N HIS A 96 3.16 0.62 10.00
CA HIS A 96 2.17 1.44 10.69
C HIS A 96 0.76 1.16 10.17
N ILE A 97 -0.17 0.86 11.08
CA ILE A 97 -1.55 0.56 10.77
C ILE A 97 -2.44 1.70 11.26
N THR A 98 -3.18 2.32 10.35
CA THR A 98 -4.10 3.42 10.67
C THR A 98 -5.58 2.99 10.76
N ASP A 99 -5.86 1.71 10.53
CA ASP A 99 -7.20 1.12 10.56
C ASP A 99 -7.11 -0.35 10.98
N LEU A 100 -7.15 -0.60 12.28
CA LEU A 100 -6.94 -1.92 12.88
C LEU A 100 -8.08 -2.86 12.54
N THR A 101 -9.33 -2.37 12.49
CA THR A 101 -10.49 -3.17 12.08
C THR A 101 -10.34 -3.71 10.66
N LEU A 102 -9.83 -2.89 9.72
CA LEU A 102 -9.52 -3.36 8.38
C LEU A 102 -8.40 -4.41 8.38
N TYR A 103 -7.34 -4.17 9.16
CA TYR A 103 -6.20 -5.08 9.26
C TYR A 103 -6.63 -6.45 9.81
N GLU A 104 -7.42 -6.47 10.88
CA GLU A 104 -7.95 -7.69 11.50
C GLU A 104 -8.86 -8.48 10.57
N LYS A 105 -9.65 -7.80 9.74
CA LYS A 105 -10.52 -8.46 8.77
C LYS A 105 -9.74 -9.14 7.62
N SER A 106 -8.46 -8.84 7.46
CA SER A 106 -7.66 -9.30 6.31
C SER A 106 -7.04 -10.69 6.45
N PHE A 107 -7.13 -11.30 7.64
CA PHE A 107 -6.67 -12.66 7.92
C PHE A 107 -7.80 -13.53 8.49
#